data_AF-A0A0D0GZS9-F1
#
_entry.id   AF-A0A0D0GZS9-F1
#
_cell.length_a   1.000
_cell.length_b   1.000
_cell.length_c   1.000
_cell.angle_alpha   90.00
_cell.angle_beta   90.00
_cell.angle_gamma   90.00
#
_symmetry.space_group_name_H-M   'P 1'
#
loop_
_entity.id
_entity.type
_entity.pdbx_description
1 polymer ?
#
loop_
_entity_poly.entity_id
_entity_poly.type
_entity_poly.pdbx_seq_one_letter_code
_entity_poly.pdbx_strand_id
1 'polypeptide(L)'
;MIGDAWSHEAGWVAVPVATMHDDLFRLETRLLGNITQKFTNYGIGLAIVGDVDAWLARSQALRAFVHESNRGRTILFVPHVSALEQKLAIGA
;
A
#
# COMPACT_ATOMS: atom_id res chain seq x y z
N MET A 1 -9.48 -1.41 -20.12
CA MET A 1 -8.09 -1.65 -20.57
C MET A 1 -7.14 -0.94 -19.62
N ILE A 2 -6.04 -1.59 -19.21
CA ILE A 2 -4.93 -0.99 -18.44
C ILE A 2 -4.02 -0.16 -19.39
N GLY A 3 -4.63 0.54 -20.35
CA GLY A 3 -3.93 1.18 -21.48
C GLY A 3 -3.81 2.70 -21.40
N ASP A 4 -4.78 3.38 -20.76
CA ASP A 4 -4.92 4.84 -20.96
C ASP A 4 -4.69 5.67 -19.70
N ALA A 5 -3.84 5.20 -18.78
CA ALA A 5 -3.48 5.97 -17.59
C ALA A 5 -1.98 5.96 -17.32
N TRP A 6 -1.17 6.22 -18.35
CA TRP A 6 0.16 6.78 -18.16
C TRP A 6 0.09 8.27 -18.50
N SER A 7 -0.14 9.09 -17.49
CA SER A 7 0.08 10.53 -17.55
C SER A 7 0.56 10.93 -16.17
N HIS A 8 1.80 11.42 -16.14
CA HIS A 8 2.71 11.63 -15.00
C HIS A 8 3.59 10.41 -14.71
N GLU A 9 4.91 10.61 -14.76
CA GLU A 9 5.97 9.71 -14.27
C GLU A 9 5.88 9.59 -12.74
N ALA A 10 4.72 9.16 -12.22
CA ALA A 10 4.49 9.04 -10.81
C ALA A 10 5.22 7.79 -10.30
N GLY A 11 6.29 8.00 -9.54
CA GLY A 11 7.00 6.90 -8.86
C GLY A 11 6.16 6.23 -7.77
N TRP A 12 5.01 6.82 -7.39
CA TRP A 12 4.13 6.34 -6.32
C TRP A 12 2.65 6.50 -6.68
N VAL A 13 1.84 5.53 -6.26
CA VAL A 13 0.38 5.58 -6.30
C VAL A 13 -0.14 5.56 -4.87
N ALA A 14 -0.91 6.58 -4.50
CA ALA A 14 -1.59 6.63 -3.21
C ALA A 14 -3.06 6.19 -3.38
N VAL A 15 -3.47 5.17 -2.62
CA VAL A 15 -4.83 4.61 -2.67
C VAL A 15 -5.47 4.70 -1.28
N PRO A 16 -6.61 5.39 -1.14
CA PRO A 16 -7.34 5.45 0.13
C PRO A 16 -7.86 4.08 0.56
N VAL A 17 -7.78 3.77 1.85
CA VAL A 17 -8.35 2.55 2.44
C VAL A 17 -9.87 2.47 2.19
N ALA A 18 -10.56 3.62 2.17
CA ALA A 18 -12.01 3.70 1.99
C ALA A 18 -12.49 3.20 0.62
N THR A 19 -11.62 3.12 -0.39
CA THR A 19 -11.96 2.58 -1.71
C THR A 19 -11.62 1.08 -1.85
N MET A 20 -11.04 0.48 -0.82
CA MET A 20 -10.60 -0.91 -0.83
C MET A 20 -11.68 -1.83 -0.25
N HIS A 21 -11.89 -2.97 -0.88
CA HIS A 21 -12.75 -4.01 -0.34
C HIS A 21 -12.09 -4.69 0.87
N ASP A 22 -12.86 -5.05 1.89
CA ASP A 22 -12.38 -5.68 3.13
C ASP A 22 -11.53 -6.94 2.90
N ASP A 23 -11.85 -7.72 1.86
CA ASP A 23 -11.11 -8.93 1.50
C ASP A 23 -9.64 -8.67 1.11
N LEU A 24 -9.30 -7.43 0.76
CA LEU A 24 -7.91 -7.04 0.55
C LEU A 24 -7.09 -7.14 1.82
N PHE A 25 -7.69 -7.00 3.00
CA PHE A 25 -6.97 -7.11 4.27
C PHE A 25 -6.97 -8.54 4.85
N ARG A 26 -7.61 -9.48 4.14
CA ARG A 26 -7.61 -10.91 4.48
C ARG A 26 -6.49 -11.61 3.72
N LEU A 27 -5.33 -11.80 4.34
CA LEU A 27 -4.15 -12.38 3.67
C LEU A 27 -4.37 -13.79 3.09
N GLU A 28 -5.32 -14.55 3.64
CA GLU A 28 -5.74 -15.86 3.11
C GLU A 28 -6.29 -15.81 1.68
N THR A 29 -6.88 -14.68 1.26
CA THR A 29 -7.36 -14.48 -0.12
C THR A 29 -6.21 -14.26 -1.11
N ARG A 30 -5.00 -14.01 -0.60
CA ARG A 30 -3.79 -13.64 -1.36
C ARG A 30 -3.94 -12.37 -2.21
N LEU A 31 -5.04 -11.62 -2.07
CA LEU A 31 -5.30 -10.43 -2.88
C LEU A 31 -4.27 -9.33 -2.60
N LEU A 32 -4.00 -9.03 -1.32
CA LEU A 32 -3.02 -8.01 -0.95
C LEU A 32 -1.63 -8.34 -1.51
N GLY A 33 -1.18 -9.58 -1.29
CA GLY A 33 0.11 -10.04 -1.76
C GLY A 33 0.25 -9.95 -3.28
N ASN A 34 -0.78 -10.37 -4.02
CA ASN A 34 -0.79 -10.28 -5.49
C ASN A 34 -0.74 -8.83 -5.99
N ILE A 35 -1.45 -7.91 -5.32
CA ILE A 35 -1.42 -6.49 -5.67
C ILE A 35 -0.04 -5.91 -5.37
N THR A 36 0.45 -6.07 -4.14
CA THR A 36 1.76 -5.52 -3.75
C THR A 36 2.90 -6.07 -4.61
N GLN A 37 2.84 -7.35 -4.98
CA GLN A 37 3.83 -7.96 -5.85
C GLN A 37 3.85 -7.34 -7.25
N LYS A 38 2.69 -7.00 -7.81
CA LYS A 38 2.62 -6.30 -9.10
C LYS A 38 3.33 -4.95 -9.02
N PHE A 39 3.02 -4.13 -8.02
CA PHE A 39 3.66 -2.83 -7.82
C PHE A 39 5.19 -2.96 -7.68
N THR A 40 5.66 -3.93 -6.91
CA THR A 40 7.09 -4.26 -6.81
C THR A 40 7.70 -4.62 -8.17
N ASN A 41 7.05 -5.48 -8.95
CA ASN A 41 7.55 -5.89 -10.26
C ASN A 41 7.57 -4.74 -11.29
N TYR A 42 6.62 -3.81 -11.20
CA TYR A 42 6.55 -2.63 -12.07
C TYR A 42 7.49 -1.50 -11.62
N GLY A 43 8.12 -1.60 -10.45
CA GLY A 43 8.98 -0.55 -9.91
C GLY A 43 8.22 0.71 -9.49
N ILE A 44 6.91 0.60 -9.27
CA ILE A 44 6.04 1.69 -8.84
C ILE A 44 5.73 1.49 -7.36
N GLY A 45 5.92 2.53 -6.55
CA GLY A 45 5.55 2.51 -5.14
C GLY A 45 4.02 2.54 -4.94
N LEU A 46 3.52 1.80 -3.95
CA LEU A 46 2.13 1.82 -3.52
C LEU A 46 2.03 2.32 -2.09
N ALA A 47 1.25 3.36 -1.88
CA ALA A 47 0.88 3.85 -0.55
C ALA A 47 -0.61 3.59 -0.28
N ILE A 48 -0.89 2.82 0.76
CA ILE A 48 -2.24 2.60 1.27
C ILE A 48 -2.49 3.64 2.35
N VAL A 49 -3.45 4.53 2.10
CA VAL A 49 -3.66 5.74 2.92
C VAL A 49 -4.95 5.63 3.71
N GLY A 50 -4.83 5.68 5.03
CA GLY A 50 -5.95 5.69 5.96
C GLY A 50 -5.70 4.80 7.18
N ASP A 51 -6.64 4.85 8.11
CA ASP A 51 -6.64 4.01 9.30
C ASP A 51 -6.89 2.55 8.91
N VAL A 52 -5.99 1.65 9.33
CA VAL A 52 -6.12 0.20 9.15
C VAL A 52 -6.19 -0.58 10.48
N ASP A 53 -6.27 0.12 11.62
CA ASP A 53 -6.13 -0.45 12.97
C ASP A 53 -7.17 -1.52 13.25
N ALA A 54 -8.39 -1.35 12.75
CA ALA A 54 -9.44 -2.34 12.90
C ALA A 54 -9.06 -3.69 12.24
N TRP A 55 -8.40 -3.68 11.07
CA TRP A 55 -7.91 -4.90 10.41
C TRP A 55 -6.64 -5.44 11.07
N LEU A 56 -5.78 -4.57 11.59
CA LEU A 56 -4.57 -4.99 12.32
C LEU A 56 -4.91 -5.61 13.68
N ALA A 57 -5.96 -5.15 14.36
CA ALA A 57 -6.42 -5.70 15.63
C ALA A 57 -6.89 -7.16 15.49
N ARG A 58 -7.55 -7.48 14.37
CA ARG A 58 -8.12 -8.82 14.10
C ARG A 58 -7.14 -9.81 13.45
N SER A 59 -5.94 -9.40 13.05
CA SER A 59 -5.00 -10.26 12.34
C SER A 59 -3.54 -9.96 12.66
N GLN A 60 -2.89 -10.89 13.39
CA GLN A 60 -1.45 -10.82 13.64
C GLN A 60 -0.62 -10.93 12.34
N ALA A 61 -1.07 -11.76 11.40
CA ALA A 61 -0.40 -11.93 10.12
C ALA A 61 -0.43 -10.63 9.30
N LEU A 62 -1.57 -9.93 9.27
CA LEU A 62 -1.68 -8.62 8.61
C LEU A 62 -0.79 -7.58 9.32
N ARG A 63 -0.76 -7.58 10.66
CA ARG A 63 0.11 -6.69 11.42
C ARG A 63 1.59 -6.90 11.07
N ALA A 64 2.04 -8.15 11.01
CA ALA A 64 3.40 -8.49 10.60
C ALA A 64 3.67 -8.05 9.15
N PHE A 65 2.71 -8.28 8.24
CA PHE A 65 2.83 -7.86 6.84
C PHE A 65 2.96 -6.33 6.69
N VAL A 66 2.11 -5.56 7.38
CA VAL A 66 2.17 -4.09 7.35
C VAL A 66 3.48 -3.58 7.92
N HIS A 67 3.95 -4.17 9.02
CA HIS A 67 5.22 -3.81 9.64
C HIS A 67 6.42 -4.05 8.73
N GLU A 68 6.45 -5.22 8.07
CA GLU A 68 7.50 -5.55 7.10
C GLU A 68 7.42 -4.66 5.86
N SER A 69 6.22 -4.43 5.33
CA SER A 69 6.00 -3.54 4.17
C SER A 69 6.53 -2.14 4.45
N ASN A 70 6.19 -1.56 5.62
CA ASN A 70 6.63 -0.23 6.03
C ASN A 70 8.15 -0.08 6.24
N ARG A 71 8.91 -1.18 6.34
CA ARG A 71 10.38 -1.18 6.34
C ARG A 71 10.97 -1.22 4.93
N GLY A 72 10.21 -1.73 3.96
CA GLY A 72 10.56 -1.73 2.55
C GLY A 72 10.48 -0.33 1.92
N ARG A 73 10.79 -0.27 0.62
CA ARG A 73 10.79 0.98 -0.17
C ARG A 73 9.67 1.08 -1.19
N THR A 74 8.85 0.05 -1.33
CA THR A 74 7.87 -0.03 -2.43
C THR A 74 6.43 -0.04 -1.94
N ILE A 75 6.16 -0.51 -0.72
CA ILE A 75 4.80 -0.59 -0.17
C ILE A 75 4.77 0.17 1.15
N LEU A 76 3.89 1.14 1.29
CA LEU A 76 3.72 1.92 2.51
C LEU A 76 2.26 1.88 2.97
N PHE A 77 2.05 1.78 4.27
CA PHE A 77 0.79 2.01 4.95
C PHE A 77 0.95 3.26 5.81
N VAL A 78 0.15 4.29 5.52
CA VAL A 78 0.22 5.58 6.20
C VAL A 78 -1.17 6.05 6.61
N PRO A 79 -1.30 6.77 7.73
CA PRO A 79 -2.61 7.23 8.21
C PRO A 79 -3.22 8.34 7.34
N HIS A 80 -2.40 9.13 6.66
CA HIS A 80 -2.82 10.25 5.82
C HIS A 80 -1.76 10.58 4.75
N VAL A 81 -2.16 11.30 3.70
CA VAL A 81 -1.27 11.65 2.57
C VAL A 81 -0.04 12.41 3.04
N SER A 82 -0.17 13.34 4.00
CA SER A 82 1.00 14.09 4.50
C SER A 82 2.06 13.21 5.18
N ALA A 83 1.70 12.04 5.71
CA ALA A 83 2.67 11.09 6.25
C ALA A 83 3.42 10.35 5.13
N LEU A 84 2.78 10.13 3.99
CA LEU A 84 3.46 9.65 2.78
C LEU A 84 4.48 10.69 2.32
N GLU A 85 4.06 11.95 2.16
CA GLU A 85 4.94 13.05 1.73
C GLU A 85 6.20 13.15 2.60
N GLN A 86 6.05 13.11 3.93
CA GLN A 86 7.19 13.11 4.86
C GLN A 86 8.12 11.91 4.67
N LYS A 87 7.57 10.71 4.49
CA LYS A 87 8.38 9.50 4.24
C LYS A 87 9.16 9.59 2.93
N LEU A 88 8.52 10.12 1.88
CA LEU A 88 9.17 10.30 0.58
C LEU A 88 10.24 11.39 0.62
N ALA A 89 10.05 12.46 1.39
CA ALA A 89 11.04 13.52 1.58
C ALA A 89 12.30 13.04 2.34
N ILE A 90 12.16 12.07 3.25
CA ILE A 90 13.28 11.49 4.01
C ILE A 90 14.05 10.44 3.19
N GLY A 91 13.37 9.78 2.25
CA GLY A 91 13.95 8.72 1.42
C GLY A 91 14.56 9.20 0.09
N ALA A 92 14.45 10.48 -0.24
CA ALA A 92 14.99 11.12 -1.44
C ALA A 92 16.42 11.67 -1.24
#